data_AF-A0A8T7FJ61-F1
#
_entry.id   AF-A0A8T7FJ61-F1
#
_cell.length_a   1.000
_cell.length_b   1.000
_cell.length_c   1.000
_cell.angle_alpha   90.00
_cell.angle_beta   90.00
_cell.angle_gamma   90.00
#
_symmetry.space_group_name_H-M   'P 1'
#
loop_
_entity.id
_entity.type
_entity.pdbx_description
1 polymer ?
#
loop_
_entity_poly.entity_id
_entity_poly.type
_entity_poly.pdbx_seq_one_letter_code
_entity_poly.pdbx_strand_id
1 'polypeptide(L)'
;MERVRRRRLPGASRLARHPRRSSPTNRDLVVSGINYGENVGLGITISGTVGAAMEAASLGFPALAVSLETDTQHHLSHSEEIDFSAAGYFTTYFAKLILEKRLFDGVDLLKVEVPRHATPETGWQISRLSRHRYYEPIPAKRDSWEKPGPIGYRHDSTIDQEPEGTDVYVLRKQKMVAVTPLNLDMTSRVDLNELEKYLRS
;
A
#
# COMPACT_ATOMS: atom_id res chain seq x y z
N MET A 1 -8.77 38.54 19.83
CA MET A 1 -8.81 37.42 18.86
C MET A 1 -7.39 36.93 18.67
N GLU A 2 -6.96 36.03 19.56
CA GLU A 2 -5.56 35.72 19.82
C GLU A 2 -5.16 34.42 19.11
N ARG A 3 -4.04 34.48 18.39
CA ARG A 3 -3.50 33.37 17.58
C ARG A 3 -2.97 32.28 18.49
N VAL A 4 -3.62 31.13 18.52
CA VAL A 4 -3.11 29.91 19.15
C VAL A 4 -1.94 29.37 18.33
N ARG A 5 -0.71 29.67 18.77
CA ARG A 5 0.50 29.01 18.29
C ARG A 5 0.46 27.54 18.71
N ARG A 6 0.21 26.62 17.78
CA ARG A 6 0.41 25.18 17.98
C ARG A 6 1.91 24.91 18.17
N ARG A 7 2.35 24.72 19.42
CA ARG A 7 3.66 24.15 19.72
C ARG A 7 3.66 22.69 19.23
N ARG A 8 4.56 22.37 18.30
CA ARG A 8 4.91 20.97 17.99
C ARG A 8 5.65 20.41 19.21
N LEU A 9 5.15 19.34 19.80
CA LEU A 9 5.89 18.54 20.77
C LEU A 9 6.89 17.66 20.01
N PRO A 10 8.20 17.73 20.29
CA PRO A 10 9.17 16.78 19.79
C PRO A 10 9.16 15.57 20.73
N GLY A 11 8.55 14.46 20.31
CA GLY A 11 8.41 13.30 21.19
C GLY A 11 7.76 12.09 20.54
N ALA A 12 8.12 11.77 19.30
CA ALA A 12 7.96 10.40 18.81
C ALA A 12 9.25 9.66 19.13
N SER A 13 9.16 8.65 20.01
CA SER A 13 10.27 7.84 20.46
C SER A 13 11.11 7.34 19.28
N ARG A 14 12.42 7.60 19.30
CA ARG A 14 13.38 6.81 18.53
C ARG A 14 13.34 5.39 19.08
N LEU A 15 12.44 4.56 18.56
CA LEU A 15 12.62 3.11 18.63
C LEU A 15 13.93 2.82 17.91
N ALA A 16 14.92 2.37 18.68
CA ALA A 16 16.23 2.00 18.16
C ALA A 16 16.02 0.90 17.10
N ARG A 17 16.24 1.27 15.83
CA ARG A 17 16.27 0.28 14.74
C ARG A 17 17.38 -0.72 15.04
N HIS A 18 17.14 -2.00 14.77
CA HIS A 18 18.18 -3.04 14.75
C HIS A 18 19.40 -2.50 13.95
N PRO A 19 20.65 -2.75 14.39
CA PRO A 19 21.81 -2.23 13.67
C PRO A 19 21.76 -2.78 12.25
N ARG A 20 21.60 -1.88 11.27
CA ARG A 20 21.67 -2.21 9.85
C ARG A 20 22.98 -2.98 9.65
N ARG A 21 22.89 -4.18 9.06
CA ARG A 21 24.08 -4.99 8.75
C ARG A 21 25.15 -4.10 8.09
N SER A 22 26.29 -3.99 8.76
CA SER A 22 27.46 -3.19 8.35
C SER A 22 28.30 -3.91 7.30
N SER A 23 27.67 -4.44 6.24
CA SER A 23 28.41 -4.96 5.09
C SER A 23 28.63 -3.85 4.06
N PRO A 24 29.84 -3.65 3.50
CA PRO A 24 30.15 -2.54 2.60
C PRO A 24 29.50 -2.64 1.20
N THR A 25 28.66 -3.63 0.92
CA THR A 25 28.07 -3.88 -0.41
C THR A 25 26.56 -3.60 -0.50
N ASN A 26 25.96 -3.05 0.56
CA ASN A 26 24.52 -3.06 0.89
C ASN A 26 23.61 -2.24 -0.08
N ARG A 27 23.35 -2.79 -1.28
CA ARG A 27 22.36 -2.28 -2.25
C ARG A 27 21.37 -3.38 -2.65
N ASP A 28 20.89 -4.14 -1.68
CA ASP A 28 19.88 -5.17 -1.93
C ASP A 28 18.48 -4.59 -1.70
N LEU A 29 17.60 -4.75 -2.68
CA LEU A 29 16.18 -4.35 -2.64
C LEU A 29 15.33 -5.61 -2.77
N VAL A 30 14.31 -5.74 -1.92
CA VAL A 30 13.29 -6.77 -2.10
C VAL A 30 12.13 -6.18 -2.88
N VAL A 31 11.76 -6.82 -3.99
CA VAL A 31 10.58 -6.47 -4.78
C VAL A 31 9.55 -7.60 -4.64
N SER A 32 8.32 -7.23 -4.30
CA SER A 32 7.17 -8.13 -4.23
C SER A 32 6.13 -7.67 -5.25
N GLY A 33 5.84 -8.52 -6.23
CA GLY A 33 4.95 -8.20 -7.35
C GLY A 33 5.44 -8.78 -8.67
N ILE A 34 4.85 -8.41 -9.81
CA ILE A 34 3.71 -7.49 -9.93
C ILE A 34 2.42 -8.27 -9.66
N ASN A 35 1.64 -7.81 -8.69
CA ASN A 35 0.38 -8.46 -8.36
C ASN A 35 -0.66 -8.30 -9.47
N TYR A 36 -1.43 -9.35 -9.69
CA TYR A 36 -2.62 -9.34 -10.53
C TYR A 36 -3.81 -8.80 -9.72
N GLY A 37 -4.10 -7.51 -9.92
CA GLY A 37 -5.11 -6.77 -9.16
C GLY A 37 -4.51 -5.83 -8.14
N GLU A 38 -5.20 -4.73 -7.92
CA GLU A 38 -4.79 -3.63 -7.04
C GLU A 38 -4.94 -3.98 -5.55
N ASN A 39 -3.99 -3.50 -4.75
CA ASN A 39 -3.95 -3.60 -3.29
C ASN A 39 -4.13 -2.21 -2.68
N VAL A 40 -5.34 -1.66 -2.73
CA VAL A 40 -5.64 -0.30 -2.27
C VAL A 40 -6.48 -0.26 -0.99
N GLY A 41 -6.38 0.84 -0.26
CA GLY A 41 -7.16 1.11 0.94
C GLY A 41 -6.96 0.11 2.08
N LEU A 42 -8.01 -0.17 2.85
CA LEU A 42 -7.89 -1.06 4.02
C LEU A 42 -7.59 -2.52 3.68
N GLY A 43 -7.67 -2.93 2.41
CA GLY A 43 -7.40 -4.29 1.97
C GLY A 43 -5.92 -4.70 2.03
N ILE A 44 -4.99 -3.76 2.21
CA ILE A 44 -3.56 -4.07 2.17
C ILE A 44 -3.10 -5.06 3.26
N THR A 45 -3.82 -5.15 4.38
CA THR A 45 -3.42 -5.96 5.53
C THR A 45 -3.54 -7.46 5.29
N ILE A 46 -4.32 -7.86 4.28
CA ILE A 46 -4.47 -9.26 3.86
C ILE A 46 -3.74 -9.56 2.54
N SER A 47 -3.04 -8.57 1.98
CA SER A 47 -2.30 -8.71 0.73
C SER A 47 -1.01 -9.48 0.95
N GLY A 48 -0.85 -10.62 0.29
CA GLY A 48 0.42 -11.36 0.30
C GLY A 48 1.56 -10.55 -0.33
N THR A 49 1.28 -9.78 -1.39
CA THR A 49 2.26 -8.93 -2.06
C THR A 49 2.78 -7.84 -1.13
N VAL A 50 1.89 -7.10 -0.46
CA VAL A 50 2.30 -6.09 0.53
C VAL A 50 2.95 -6.75 1.75
N GLY A 51 2.42 -7.87 2.23
CA GLY A 51 2.95 -8.62 3.37
C GLY A 51 4.40 -9.06 3.18
N ALA A 52 4.75 -9.60 2.01
CA ALA A 52 6.14 -10.00 1.72
C ALA A 52 7.10 -8.80 1.69
N ALA A 53 6.67 -7.64 1.19
CA ALA A 53 7.46 -6.41 1.24
C ALA A 53 7.59 -5.86 2.67
N MET A 54 6.53 -5.96 3.49
CA MET A 54 6.58 -5.59 4.90
C MET A 54 7.55 -6.49 5.69
N GLU A 55 7.61 -7.78 5.39
CA GLU A 55 8.54 -8.71 6.02
C GLU A 55 10.00 -8.40 5.67
N ALA A 56 10.29 -8.09 4.40
CA ALA A 56 11.62 -7.62 4.01
C ALA A 56 12.03 -6.33 4.74
N ALA A 57 11.09 -5.39 4.87
CA ALA A 57 11.29 -4.16 5.61
C ALA A 57 11.53 -4.40 7.10
N SER A 58 10.88 -5.41 7.71
CA SER A 58 11.07 -5.79 9.12
C SER A 58 12.50 -6.29 9.38
N LEU A 59 13.08 -6.98 8.39
CA LEU A 59 14.46 -7.45 8.38
C LEU A 59 15.49 -6.35 8.04
N GLY A 60 15.02 -5.12 7.78
CA GLY A 60 15.87 -3.95 7.53
C GLY A 60 16.28 -3.76 6.07
N PHE A 61 15.70 -4.50 5.13
CA PHE A 61 15.89 -4.28 3.70
C PHE A 61 14.95 -3.19 3.20
N PRO A 62 15.38 -2.31 2.28
CA PRO A 62 14.42 -1.53 1.51
C PRO A 62 13.51 -2.49 0.72
N ALA A 63 12.22 -2.14 0.63
CA ALA A 63 11.24 -2.98 -0.05
C ALA A 63 10.29 -2.19 -0.95
N LEU A 64 9.83 -2.86 -2.01
CA LEU A 64 8.89 -2.33 -3.00
C LEU A 64 7.79 -3.37 -3.23
N ALA A 65 6.54 -2.99 -3.00
CA ALA A 65 5.37 -3.77 -3.39
C ALA A 65 4.74 -3.14 -4.65
N VAL A 66 4.47 -3.93 -5.69
CA VAL A 66 3.86 -3.44 -6.93
C VAL A 66 2.65 -4.28 -7.33
N SER A 67 1.58 -3.59 -7.71
CA SER A 67 0.34 -4.19 -8.19
C SER A 67 -0.13 -3.50 -9.48
N LEU A 68 -0.76 -4.26 -10.37
CA LEU A 68 -1.46 -3.74 -11.56
C LEU A 68 -2.97 -3.84 -11.31
N GLU A 69 -3.70 -2.75 -11.54
CA GLU A 69 -5.17 -2.77 -11.57
C GLU A 69 -5.64 -3.68 -12.70
N THR A 70 -6.58 -4.58 -12.40
CA THR A 70 -7.15 -5.53 -13.37
C THR A 70 -8.67 -5.56 -13.23
N ASP A 71 -9.39 -5.99 -14.27
CA ASP A 71 -10.84 -6.16 -14.15
C ASP A 71 -11.20 -7.36 -13.25
N THR A 72 -12.33 -7.26 -12.54
CA THR A 72 -12.78 -8.27 -11.55
C THR A 72 -12.91 -9.68 -12.11
N GLN A 73 -13.28 -9.80 -13.40
CA GLN A 73 -13.40 -11.08 -14.13
C GLN A 73 -12.07 -11.82 -14.32
N HIS A 74 -10.97 -11.11 -14.17
CA HIS A 74 -9.63 -11.55 -14.49
C HIS A 74 -8.82 -11.96 -13.24
N HIS A 75 -9.17 -11.52 -12.02
CA HIS A 75 -8.35 -11.85 -10.84
C HIS A 75 -8.32 -13.35 -10.47
N LEU A 76 -9.22 -14.16 -11.03
CA LEU A 76 -9.24 -15.62 -10.84
C LEU A 76 -8.82 -16.41 -12.10
N SER A 77 -8.59 -15.71 -13.22
CA SER A 77 -8.11 -16.31 -14.46
C SER A 77 -6.78 -15.65 -14.80
N HIS A 78 -5.67 -16.39 -14.73
CA HIS A 78 -4.37 -15.87 -15.19
C HIS A 78 -4.39 -15.71 -16.72
N SER A 79 -5.18 -14.76 -17.23
CA SER A 79 -5.31 -14.48 -18.65
C SER A 79 -3.99 -13.95 -19.18
N GLU A 80 -3.51 -14.52 -20.29
CA GLU A 80 -2.34 -14.03 -21.02
C GLU A 80 -2.61 -12.68 -21.72
N GLU A 81 -3.86 -12.19 -21.68
CA GLU A 81 -4.25 -10.92 -22.29
C GLU A 81 -3.85 -9.69 -21.46
N ILE A 82 -3.39 -9.86 -20.22
CA ILE A 82 -2.99 -8.72 -19.39
C ILE A 82 -1.56 -8.29 -19.71
N ASP A 83 -1.43 -7.05 -20.20
CA ASP A 83 -0.14 -6.43 -20.43
C ASP A 83 0.43 -5.82 -19.13
N PHE A 84 1.52 -6.42 -18.64
CA PHE A 84 2.27 -5.93 -17.48
C PHE A 84 3.38 -4.94 -17.84
N SER A 85 3.55 -4.57 -19.11
CA SER A 85 4.68 -3.75 -19.59
C SER A 85 4.84 -2.44 -18.81
N ALA A 86 3.74 -1.70 -18.62
CA ALA A 86 3.76 -0.43 -17.88
C ALA A 86 4.08 -0.66 -16.40
N ALA A 87 3.52 -1.70 -15.77
CA ALA A 87 3.84 -2.01 -14.39
C ALA A 87 5.29 -2.47 -14.22
N GLY A 88 5.86 -3.21 -15.18
CA GLY A 88 7.27 -3.55 -15.24
C GLY A 88 8.17 -2.33 -15.38
N TYR A 89 7.76 -1.35 -16.18
CA TYR A 89 8.44 -0.06 -16.30
C TYR A 89 8.47 0.68 -14.95
N PHE A 90 7.32 0.88 -14.29
CA PHE A 90 7.28 1.58 -12.99
C PHE A 90 8.01 0.81 -11.89
N THR A 91 7.94 -0.51 -11.89
CA THR A 91 8.71 -1.37 -10.96
C THR A 91 10.20 -1.07 -11.11
N THR A 92 10.71 -1.08 -12.35
CA THR A 92 12.12 -0.80 -12.64
C THR A 92 12.50 0.62 -12.27
N TYR A 93 11.63 1.59 -12.57
CA TYR A 93 11.83 3.01 -12.25
C TYR A 93 12.00 3.24 -10.75
N PHE A 94 11.05 2.76 -9.92
CA PHE A 94 11.12 2.94 -8.48
C PHE A 94 12.21 2.08 -7.84
N ALA A 95 12.47 0.87 -8.34
CA ALA A 95 13.57 0.04 -7.87
C ALA A 95 14.92 0.75 -8.02
N LYS A 96 15.20 1.32 -9.20
CA LYS A 96 16.41 2.12 -9.44
C LYS A 96 16.51 3.30 -8.48
N LEU A 97 15.42 4.05 -8.31
CA LEU A 97 15.41 5.18 -7.39
C LEU A 97 15.72 4.78 -5.95
N ILE A 98 15.19 3.65 -5.47
CA ILE A 98 15.45 3.16 -4.10
C ILE A 98 16.90 2.65 -3.95
N LEU A 99 17.47 2.05 -4.99
CA LEU A 99 18.84 1.56 -4.98
C LEU A 99 19.87 2.71 -5.05
N GLU A 100 19.53 3.79 -5.76
CA GLU A 100 20.39 4.97 -5.93
C GLU A 100 20.23 5.96 -4.78
N LYS A 101 19.04 6.06 -4.18
CA LYS A 101 18.70 7.04 -3.16
C LYS A 101 18.20 6.36 -1.89
N ARG A 102 18.66 6.86 -0.73
CA ARG A 102 18.09 6.43 0.55
C ARG A 102 16.61 6.84 0.62
N LEU A 103 15.74 5.91 1.05
CA LEU A 103 14.37 6.26 1.44
C LEU A 103 14.39 7.26 2.61
N PHE A 104 13.35 8.11 2.67
CA PHE A 104 13.19 9.07 3.74
C PHE A 104 13.04 8.36 5.09
N ASP A 105 13.53 8.99 6.16
CA ASP A 105 13.34 8.45 7.50
C ASP A 105 11.84 8.40 7.83
N GLY A 106 11.38 7.23 8.29
CA GLY A 106 9.96 6.95 8.48
C GLY A 106 9.25 6.35 7.28
N VAL A 107 9.97 6.00 6.20
CA VAL A 107 9.46 5.17 5.10
C VAL A 107 10.23 3.85 5.10
N ASP A 108 9.55 2.76 5.37
CA ASP A 108 10.16 1.42 5.43
C ASP A 108 9.98 0.66 4.11
N LEU A 109 8.88 0.90 3.39
CA LEU A 109 8.66 0.39 2.02
C LEU A 109 7.83 1.35 1.17
N LEU A 110 7.89 1.18 -0.15
CA LEU A 110 6.96 1.81 -1.08
C LEU A 110 5.96 0.79 -1.61
N LYS A 111 4.68 1.18 -1.64
CA LYS A 111 3.61 0.48 -2.36
C LYS A 111 3.29 1.25 -3.64
N VAL A 112 3.29 0.58 -4.78
CA VAL A 112 3.03 1.17 -6.09
C VAL A 112 1.85 0.46 -6.75
N GLU A 113 0.81 1.22 -7.05
CA GLU A 113 -0.40 0.72 -7.71
C GLU A 113 -0.49 1.35 -9.10
N VAL A 114 -0.50 0.51 -10.13
CA VAL A 114 -0.44 0.92 -11.53
C VAL A 114 -1.84 0.77 -12.15
N PRO A 115 -2.44 1.82 -12.75
CA PRO A 115 -3.71 1.69 -13.45
C PRO A 115 -3.63 0.72 -14.61
N ARG A 116 -4.73 0.05 -14.93
CA ARG A 116 -4.79 -0.97 -15.99
C ARG A 116 -4.38 -0.45 -17.38
N HIS A 117 -4.61 0.84 -17.61
CA HIS A 117 -4.37 1.54 -18.88
C HIS A 117 -3.09 2.37 -18.87
N ALA A 118 -2.23 2.16 -17.87
CA ALA A 118 -1.01 2.92 -17.76
C ALA A 118 -0.06 2.64 -18.93
N THR A 119 0.74 3.64 -19.24
CA THR A 119 1.90 3.59 -20.14
C THR A 119 3.12 4.12 -19.38
N PRO A 120 4.34 3.97 -19.92
CA PRO A 120 5.53 4.58 -19.32
C PRO A 120 5.46 6.10 -19.11
N GLU A 121 4.61 6.80 -19.87
CA GLU A 121 4.37 8.25 -19.78
C GLU A 121 3.31 8.62 -18.73
N THR A 122 2.60 7.64 -18.16
CA THR A 122 1.57 7.88 -17.15
C THR A 122 2.18 8.54 -15.92
N GLY A 123 1.60 9.67 -15.49
CA GLY A 123 2.08 10.36 -14.30
C GLY A 123 1.90 9.54 -13.03
N TRP A 124 2.76 9.77 -12.04
CA TRP A 124 2.65 9.18 -10.71
C TRP A 124 2.48 10.24 -9.64
N GLN A 125 1.80 9.90 -8.54
CA GLN A 125 1.56 10.81 -7.43
C GLN A 125 1.79 10.10 -6.09
N ILE A 126 2.43 10.80 -5.14
CA ILE A 126 2.48 10.35 -3.75
C ILE A 126 1.05 10.34 -3.19
N SER A 127 0.68 9.22 -2.59
CA SER A 127 -0.63 9.00 -2.00
C SER A 127 -0.52 8.61 -0.52
N ARG A 128 -1.63 8.74 0.19
CA ARG A 128 -1.82 8.10 1.49
C ARG A 128 -2.75 6.89 1.34
N LEU A 129 -2.65 5.93 2.25
CA LEU A 129 -3.57 4.80 2.26
C LEU A 129 -5.00 5.27 2.53
N SER A 130 -5.95 4.83 1.69
CA SER A 130 -7.37 5.02 1.97
C SER A 130 -7.80 4.29 3.26
N ARG A 131 -8.79 4.86 3.95
CA ARG A 131 -9.45 4.24 5.10
C ARG A 131 -10.76 3.55 4.75
N HIS A 132 -11.11 3.51 3.47
CA HIS A 132 -12.29 2.82 2.98
C HIS A 132 -11.94 1.39 2.59
N ARG A 133 -12.94 0.50 2.69
CA ARG A 133 -12.83 -0.81 2.07
C ARG A 133 -13.00 -0.61 0.58
N TYR A 134 -12.16 -1.29 -0.18
CA TYR A 134 -12.18 -1.18 -1.62
C TYR A 134 -13.02 -2.29 -2.28
N TYR A 135 -13.02 -3.47 -1.67
CA TYR A 135 -13.81 -4.61 -2.09
C TYR A 135 -14.85 -4.98 -1.04
N GLU A 136 -16.07 -5.23 -1.49
CA GLU A 136 -17.14 -5.82 -0.70
C GLU A 136 -17.30 -7.31 -1.08
N PRO A 137 -17.17 -8.25 -0.14
CA PRO A 137 -17.39 -9.66 -0.42
C PRO A 137 -18.87 -9.92 -0.72
N ILE A 138 -19.13 -10.67 -1.78
CA ILE A 138 -20.47 -11.13 -2.16
C ILE A 138 -20.57 -12.61 -1.79
N PRO A 139 -21.53 -13.00 -0.93
CA PRO A 139 -21.74 -14.39 -0.57
C PRO A 139 -21.94 -15.26 -1.80
N ALA A 140 -21.36 -16.46 -1.79
CA ALA A 140 -21.59 -17.43 -2.84
C ALA A 140 -23.09 -17.76 -2.94
N LYS A 141 -23.65 -17.70 -4.16
CA LYS A 141 -24.95 -18.32 -4.42
C LYS A 141 -24.74 -19.83 -4.42
N ARG A 142 -25.21 -20.49 -3.36
CA ARG A 142 -25.11 -21.94 -3.18
C ARG A 142 -26.50 -22.55 -3.20
N ASP A 143 -26.65 -23.68 -3.89
CA ASP A 143 -27.88 -24.48 -3.84
C ASP A 143 -28.04 -25.21 -2.49
N SER A 144 -26.91 -25.49 -1.80
CA SER A 144 -26.88 -26.14 -0.49
C SER A 144 -25.58 -25.84 0.26
N TRP A 145 -25.60 -25.87 1.60
CA TRP A 145 -24.42 -25.64 2.44
C TRP A 145 -23.27 -26.62 2.20
N GLU A 146 -23.57 -27.84 1.76
CA GLU A 146 -22.60 -28.90 1.47
C GLU A 146 -21.84 -28.69 0.16
N LYS A 147 -22.30 -27.79 -0.71
CA LYS A 147 -21.66 -27.51 -2.00
C LYS A 147 -20.82 -26.24 -1.89
N PRO A 148 -19.49 -26.31 -2.05
CA PRO A 148 -18.67 -25.11 -2.13
C PRO A 148 -19.07 -24.31 -3.38
N GLY A 149 -19.21 -22.99 -3.20
CA GLY A 149 -19.44 -22.04 -4.26
C GLY A 149 -18.45 -20.88 -4.11
N PRO A 150 -18.02 -20.25 -5.23
CA PRO A 150 -17.04 -19.17 -5.20
C PRO A 150 -17.60 -17.94 -4.48
N ILE A 151 -16.81 -17.36 -3.58
CA ILE A 151 -17.11 -16.06 -3.00
C ILE A 151 -16.77 -15.01 -4.07
N GLY A 152 -17.77 -14.20 -4.43
CA GLY A 152 -17.55 -13.07 -5.32
C GLY A 152 -17.11 -11.83 -4.55
N TYR A 153 -16.80 -10.77 -5.26
CA TYR A 153 -16.66 -9.44 -4.68
C TYR A 153 -17.08 -8.39 -5.70
N ARG A 154 -17.42 -7.21 -5.21
CA ARG A 154 -17.61 -6.01 -6.03
C ARG A 154 -16.74 -4.89 -5.48
N HIS A 155 -16.41 -3.93 -6.34
CA HIS A 155 -15.87 -2.67 -5.85
C HIS A 155 -16.91 -2.00 -4.95
N ASP A 156 -16.45 -1.42 -3.84
CA ASP A 156 -17.27 -0.59 -2.97
C ASP A 156 -17.82 0.61 -3.78
N SER A 157 -19.12 0.87 -3.65
CA SER A 157 -19.82 1.98 -4.30
C SER A 157 -19.34 3.38 -3.86
N THR A 158 -18.51 3.46 -2.83
CA THR A 158 -18.00 4.72 -2.25
C THR A 158 -16.77 5.29 -2.95
N ILE A 159 -16.32 4.71 -4.08
CA ILE A 159 -15.21 5.27 -4.89
C ILE A 159 -15.46 6.75 -5.18
N ASP A 160 -16.70 7.17 -5.48
CA ASP A 160 -17.02 8.57 -5.76
C ASP A 160 -16.86 9.50 -4.56
N GLN A 161 -16.89 8.96 -3.34
CA GLN A 161 -16.69 9.70 -2.09
C GLN A 161 -15.24 9.63 -1.60
N GLU A 162 -14.38 8.93 -2.34
CA GLU A 162 -12.99 8.75 -1.94
C GLU A 162 -12.28 10.10 -1.79
N PRO A 163 -11.66 10.37 -0.62
CA PRO A 163 -10.97 11.63 -0.38
C PRO A 163 -9.78 11.85 -1.31
N GLU A 164 -9.52 13.11 -1.66
CA GLU A 164 -8.36 13.45 -2.49
C GLU A 164 -7.03 13.03 -1.88
N GLY A 165 -6.12 12.59 -2.75
CA GLY A 165 -4.76 12.18 -2.39
C GLY A 165 -4.64 10.80 -1.75
N THR A 166 -5.74 10.02 -1.65
CA THR A 166 -5.62 8.60 -1.31
C THR A 166 -5.13 7.77 -2.49
N ASP A 167 -4.62 6.57 -2.21
CA ASP A 167 -4.20 5.62 -3.22
C ASP A 167 -5.36 5.20 -4.13
N VAL A 168 -6.54 4.97 -3.56
CA VAL A 168 -7.79 4.72 -4.32
C VAL A 168 -8.12 5.92 -5.22
N TYR A 169 -8.04 7.16 -4.72
CA TYR A 169 -8.34 8.35 -5.50
C TYR A 169 -7.39 8.52 -6.69
N VAL A 170 -6.08 8.41 -6.44
CA VAL A 170 -5.03 8.56 -7.46
C VAL A 170 -5.18 7.48 -8.53
N LEU A 171 -5.35 6.22 -8.12
CA LEU A 171 -5.49 5.09 -9.04
C LEU A 171 -6.79 5.18 -9.84
N ARG A 172 -7.94 5.32 -9.17
CA ARG A 172 -9.26 5.12 -9.79
C ARG A 172 -9.84 6.37 -10.43
N LYS A 173 -9.65 7.54 -9.81
CA LYS A 173 -10.20 8.80 -10.33
C LYS A 173 -9.23 9.53 -11.23
N GLN A 174 -7.97 9.69 -10.79
CA GLN A 174 -6.98 10.40 -11.60
C GLN A 174 -6.35 9.52 -12.70
N LYS A 175 -6.49 8.19 -12.61
CA LYS A 175 -5.86 7.24 -13.53
C LYS A 175 -4.34 7.43 -13.59
N MET A 176 -3.75 7.71 -12.44
CA MET A 176 -2.31 7.89 -12.24
C MET A 176 -1.74 6.75 -11.40
N VAL A 177 -0.43 6.54 -11.50
CA VAL A 177 0.27 5.57 -10.64
C VAL A 177 0.30 6.09 -9.20
N ALA A 178 -0.29 5.35 -8.28
CA ALA A 178 -0.32 5.72 -6.87
C ALA A 178 0.91 5.16 -6.15
N VAL A 179 1.69 6.06 -5.53
CA VAL A 179 2.90 5.69 -4.77
C VAL A 179 2.65 5.99 -3.30
N THR A 180 2.43 4.96 -2.50
CA THR A 180 2.13 5.09 -1.07
C THR A 180 3.35 4.70 -0.23
N PRO A 181 3.99 5.62 0.50
CA PRO A 181 5.01 5.26 1.47
C PRO A 181 4.36 4.59 2.68
N LEU A 182 4.86 3.42 3.08
CA LEU A 182 4.38 2.70 4.25
C LEU A 182 5.46 2.63 5.34
N ASN A 183 4.99 2.53 6.58
CA ASN A 183 5.80 2.40 7.78
C ASN A 183 5.27 1.21 8.60
N LEU A 184 6.17 0.44 9.20
CA LEU A 184 5.80 -0.73 10.01
C LEU A 184 5.30 -0.39 11.42
N ASP A 185 5.53 0.84 11.88
CA ASP A 185 4.97 1.37 13.12
C ASP A 185 3.46 1.59 12.95
N MET A 186 2.71 0.56 13.38
CA MET A 186 1.25 0.58 13.45
C MET A 186 0.74 1.18 14.76
N THR A 187 1.61 1.71 15.62
CA THR A 187 1.18 2.40 16.85
C THR A 187 0.36 3.63 16.48
N SER A 188 -0.82 3.75 17.07
CA SER A 188 -1.67 4.91 16.87
C SER A 188 -0.92 6.19 17.27
N ARG A 189 -1.01 7.23 16.44
CA ARG A 189 -0.33 8.52 16.67
C ARG A 189 -1.03 9.42 17.70
N VAL A 190 -1.83 8.82 18.58
CA VAL A 190 -2.51 9.50 19.69
C VAL A 190 -1.55 9.73 20.85
N ASP A 191 -1.95 10.56 21.81
CA ASP A 191 -1.22 10.65 23.07
C ASP A 191 -1.50 9.39 23.91
N LEU A 192 -0.50 8.53 24.06
CA LEU A 192 -0.63 7.27 24.80
C LEU A 192 -0.88 7.49 26.29
N ASN A 193 -0.39 8.59 26.88
CA ASN A 193 -0.62 8.90 28.28
C ASN A 193 -2.06 9.36 28.51
N GLU A 194 -2.62 10.15 27.58
CA GLU A 194 -4.02 10.54 27.62
C GLU A 194 -4.94 9.32 27.49
N LEU A 195 -4.65 8.44 26.53
CA LEU A 195 -5.38 7.19 26.34
C LEU A 195 -5.32 6.29 27.59
N GLU A 196 -4.14 6.14 28.19
CA GLU A 196 -3.97 5.34 29.42
C GLU A 196 -4.80 5.91 30.57
N LYS A 197 -4.76 7.23 30.79
CA LYS A 197 -5.57 7.87 31.84
C LYS A 197 -7.06 7.64 31.63
N TYR A 198 -7.55 7.77 30.39
CA TYR A 198 -8.95 7.53 30.04
C TYR A 198 -9.38 6.06 30.28
N LEU A 199 -8.51 5.10 30.00
CA LEU A 199 -8.84 3.67 30.19
C LEU A 199 -8.74 3.21 31.65
N ARG A 200 -8.01 3.94 32.50
CA ARG A 200 -7.87 3.63 33.94
C ARG A 200 -8.93 4.31 34.81
N SER A 201 -9.72 5.25 34.27
CA SER A 201 -10.84 5.89 34.97
C SER A 201 -12.08 5.01 34.94
#